data_AF-X1SRM6-F1
#
_entry.id   AF-X1SRM6-F1
#
_cell.length_a   1.000
_cell.length_b   1.000
_cell.length_c   1.000
_cell.angle_alpha   90.00
_cell.angle_beta   90.00
_cell.angle_gamma   90.00
#
_symmetry.space_group_name_H-M   'P 1'
#
loop_
_entity.id
_entity.type
_entity.pdbx_description
1 polymer ?
#
loop_
_entity_poly.entity_id
_entity_poly.type
_entity_poly.pdbx_seq_one_letter_code
_entity_poly.pdbx_strand_id
1 'polypeptide(L)'
;MVSRVKGGIGSVAAITNALFGAISGSAAAAISCIGSVMIPRLEEEGYPRGYATSLMTASAGLALLIPPSISMILYGWLTFTSVPACFLAGAVPGILLMSLFIIINRIMVGRYPTVKKPPPWGSIKQVAKEIGSTGWRALPALMMPVFILGSIYGGVATPTEASAVAVFLAIPLGFFVYRGLTLKSFV
;
A
#
# COMPACT_ATOMS: atom_id res chain seq x y z
N MET A 1 -2.33 13.40 4.95
CA MET A 1 -1.78 14.49 4.13
C MET A 1 -2.33 14.49 2.70
N VAL A 2 -2.31 13.37 1.98
CA VAL A 2 -2.72 13.33 0.56
C VAL A 2 -4.23 13.51 0.34
N SER A 3 -5.10 13.04 1.25
CA SER A 3 -6.57 13.15 1.13
C SER A 3 -7.16 14.58 1.13
N ARG A 4 -6.37 15.63 1.43
CA ARG A 4 -6.86 17.01 1.59
C ARG A 4 -6.60 17.91 0.37
N VAL A 5 -6.15 17.34 -0.74
CA VAL A 5 -6.10 17.98 -2.07
C VAL A 5 -7.28 17.47 -2.89
N LYS A 6 -7.84 18.27 -3.82
CA LYS A 6 -8.87 17.77 -4.74
C LYS A 6 -8.31 16.57 -5.49
N GLY A 7 -8.95 15.41 -5.31
CA GLY A 7 -8.47 14.14 -5.87
C GLY A 7 -7.52 13.34 -5.00
N GLY A 8 -7.23 13.84 -3.79
CA GLY A 8 -6.28 13.26 -2.86
C GLY A 8 -6.61 11.83 -2.46
N ILE A 9 -7.90 11.52 -2.30
CA ILE A 9 -8.33 10.18 -1.91
C ILE A 9 -7.99 9.12 -2.98
N GLY A 10 -8.02 9.46 -4.27
CA GLY A 10 -7.60 8.56 -5.35
C GLY A 10 -6.10 8.26 -5.32
N SER A 11 -5.28 9.24 -4.95
CA SER A 11 -3.84 9.05 -4.77
C SER A 11 -3.54 8.18 -3.55
N VAL A 12 -4.29 8.37 -2.45
CA VAL A 12 -4.21 7.47 -1.28
C VAL A 12 -4.61 6.06 -1.66
N ALA A 13 -5.63 5.89 -2.50
CA ALA A 13 -6.08 4.59 -2.97
C ALA A 13 -4.98 3.84 -3.73
N ALA A 14 -4.33 4.50 -4.70
CA ALA A 14 -3.22 3.92 -5.45
C ALA A 14 -2.03 3.54 -4.54
N ILE A 15 -1.65 4.41 -3.60
CA ILE A 15 -0.57 4.15 -2.64
C ILE A 15 -0.93 2.98 -1.71
N THR A 16 -2.18 2.92 -1.24
CA THR A 16 -2.66 1.86 -0.36
C THR A 16 -2.61 0.51 -1.08
N ASN A 17 -3.03 0.48 -2.35
CA ASN A 17 -2.96 -0.72 -3.18
C ASN A 17 -1.50 -1.17 -3.40
N ALA A 18 -0.60 -0.22 -3.62
CA ALA A 18 0.80 -0.50 -3.83
C ALA A 18 1.47 -1.06 -2.56
N LEU A 19 1.19 -0.47 -1.40
CA LEU A 19 1.72 -0.93 -0.11
C LEU A 19 1.13 -2.28 0.32
N PHE A 20 -0.20 -2.44 0.22
CA PHE A 20 -0.85 -3.71 0.54
C PHE A 20 -0.40 -4.80 -0.43
N GLY A 21 -0.26 -4.44 -1.70
CA GLY A 21 0.26 -5.31 -2.75
C GLY A 21 1.70 -5.76 -2.52
N ALA A 22 2.58 -4.87 -2.06
CA ALA A 22 3.94 -5.22 -1.67
C ALA A 22 4.00 -6.17 -0.45
N ILE A 23 2.93 -6.27 0.34
CA ILE A 23 2.86 -7.24 1.45
C ILE A 23 2.25 -8.55 0.97
N SER A 24 1.18 -8.49 0.17
CA SER A 24 0.43 -9.67 -0.28
C SER A 24 1.05 -10.38 -1.49
N GLY A 25 1.87 -9.69 -2.29
CA GLY A 25 2.40 -10.16 -3.57
C GLY A 25 1.34 -10.49 -4.62
N SER A 26 0.08 -10.09 -4.41
CA SER A 26 -1.06 -10.48 -5.25
C SER A 26 -1.98 -9.31 -5.56
N ALA A 27 -2.08 -8.98 -6.85
CA ALA A 27 -3.00 -7.97 -7.35
C ALA A 27 -4.47 -8.33 -7.08
N ALA A 28 -4.84 -9.62 -7.20
CA ALA A 28 -6.19 -10.11 -6.93
C ALA A 28 -6.57 -9.98 -5.46
N ALA A 29 -5.64 -10.29 -4.54
CA ALA A 29 -5.86 -10.11 -3.11
C ALA A 29 -5.96 -8.63 -2.75
N ALA A 30 -5.09 -7.79 -3.33
CA ALA A 30 -5.09 -6.34 -3.10
C ALA A 30 -6.42 -5.70 -3.53
N ILE A 31 -6.91 -6.00 -4.74
CA ILE A 31 -8.20 -5.45 -5.21
C ILE A 31 -9.38 -5.98 -4.41
N SER A 32 -9.37 -7.26 -3.99
CA SER A 32 -10.45 -7.83 -3.18
C SER A 32 -10.53 -7.17 -1.80
N CYS A 33 -9.38 -6.98 -1.15
CA CYS A 33 -9.32 -6.36 0.18
C CYS A 33 -9.51 -4.83 0.10
N ILE A 34 -8.61 -4.12 -0.57
CA ILE A 34 -8.59 -2.66 -0.59
C ILE A 34 -9.72 -2.10 -1.47
N GLY A 35 -10.03 -2.75 -2.59
CA GLY A 35 -11.09 -2.30 -3.48
C GLY A 35 -12.47 -2.32 -2.83
N SER A 36 -12.76 -3.31 -1.98
CA SER A 36 -14.04 -3.40 -1.25
C SER A 36 -14.29 -2.19 -0.34
N VAL A 37 -13.22 -1.59 0.19
CA VAL A 37 -13.28 -0.42 1.08
C VAL A 37 -13.14 0.89 0.30
N MET A 38 -12.22 0.95 -0.67
CA MET A 38 -11.88 2.19 -1.35
C MET A 38 -12.84 2.56 -2.48
N ILE A 39 -13.41 1.60 -3.21
CA ILE A 39 -14.33 1.91 -4.32
C ILE A 39 -15.59 2.62 -3.81
N PRO A 40 -16.32 2.12 -2.79
CA PRO A 40 -17.47 2.82 -2.22
C PRO A 40 -17.08 4.20 -1.67
N ARG A 41 -15.91 4.29 -1.05
CA ARG A 41 -15.42 5.55 -0.50
C ARG A 41 -15.10 6.59 -1.57
N LEU A 42 -14.56 6.18 -2.72
CA LEU A 42 -14.32 7.07 -3.86
C LEU A 42 -15.65 7.56 -4.45
N GLU A 43 -16.66 6.69 -4.52
CA GLU A 43 -18.02 7.08 -4.95
C GLU A 43 -18.66 8.11 -4.00
N GLU A 44 -18.53 7.93 -2.68
CA GLU A 44 -18.98 8.91 -1.69
C GLU A 44 -18.30 10.28 -1.85
N GLU A 45 -17.04 10.31 -2.28
CA GLU A 45 -16.29 11.53 -2.58
C GLU A 45 -16.61 12.10 -3.97
N GLY A 46 -17.54 11.48 -4.70
CA GLY A 46 -18.06 11.99 -5.98
C GLY A 46 -17.28 11.54 -7.21
N TYR A 47 -16.43 10.52 -7.09
CA TYR A 47 -15.82 9.87 -8.25
C TYR A 47 -16.87 9.04 -8.99
N PRO A 48 -16.93 9.08 -10.34
CA PRO A 48 -17.74 8.14 -11.08
C PRO A 48 -17.30 6.70 -10.78
N ARG A 49 -18.24 5.80 -10.48
CA ARG A 49 -17.97 4.39 -10.17
C ARG A 49 -17.06 3.72 -11.20
N GLY A 50 -17.30 3.95 -12.49
CA GLY A 50 -16.47 3.41 -13.57
C GLY A 50 -15.00 3.86 -13.46
N TYR A 51 -14.77 5.11 -13.09
CA TYR A 51 -13.42 5.66 -12.88
C TYR A 51 -12.78 5.14 -11.59
N ALA A 52 -13.53 5.08 -10.48
CA ALA A 52 -13.06 4.55 -9.21
C ALA A 52 -12.62 3.08 -9.35
N THR A 53 -13.44 2.23 -9.97
CA THR A 53 -13.12 0.83 -10.21
C THR A 53 -11.92 0.67 -11.13
N SER A 54 -11.85 1.43 -12.23
CA SER A 54 -10.72 1.32 -13.16
C SER A 54 -9.39 1.78 -12.54
N LEU A 55 -9.39 2.87 -11.75
CA LEU A 55 -8.22 3.30 -11.00
C LEU A 55 -7.76 2.24 -9.99
N MET A 56 -8.70 1.65 -9.24
CA MET A 56 -8.39 0.62 -8.26
C MET A 56 -7.86 -0.66 -8.91
N THR A 57 -8.52 -1.15 -9.96
CA THR A 57 -8.08 -2.36 -10.67
C THR A 57 -6.73 -2.15 -11.36
N ALA A 58 -6.51 -1.00 -12.01
CA ALA A 58 -5.23 -0.71 -12.67
C ALA A 58 -4.08 -0.57 -11.67
N SER A 59 -4.30 0.14 -10.56
CA SER A 59 -3.28 0.31 -9.52
C SER A 59 -2.98 -0.97 -8.75
N ALA A 60 -3.85 -1.98 -8.76
CA ALA A 60 -3.59 -3.27 -8.14
C ALA A 60 -2.39 -3.99 -8.77
N GLY A 61 -2.07 -3.71 -10.04
CA GLY A 61 -0.88 -4.24 -10.70
C GLY A 61 0.43 -3.81 -10.03
N LEU A 62 0.44 -2.68 -9.31
CA LEU A 62 1.61 -2.25 -8.52
C LEU A 62 2.01 -3.28 -7.46
N ALA A 63 1.09 -4.14 -7.02
CA ALA A 63 1.35 -5.22 -6.08
C ALA A 63 2.45 -6.18 -6.55
N LEU A 64 2.60 -6.35 -7.86
CA LEU A 64 3.59 -7.25 -8.44
C LEU A 64 4.98 -6.58 -8.53
N LEU A 65 5.01 -5.24 -8.59
CA LEU A 65 6.19 -4.45 -8.91
C LEU A 65 6.86 -3.82 -7.69
N ILE A 66 6.10 -3.41 -6.67
CA ILE A 66 6.67 -2.79 -5.48
C ILE A 66 7.19 -3.89 -4.54
N PRO A 67 8.50 -3.91 -4.20
CA PRO A 67 9.05 -4.91 -3.30
C PRO A 67 8.55 -4.76 -1.84
N PRO A 68 8.48 -5.86 -1.07
CA PRO A 68 8.78 -7.25 -1.46
C PRO A 68 7.68 -7.87 -2.35
N SER A 69 8.03 -8.82 -3.22
CA SER A 69 7.04 -9.45 -4.12
C SER A 69 7.34 -10.93 -4.32
N ILE A 70 6.36 -11.80 -4.02
CA ILE A 70 6.49 -13.25 -4.19
C ILE A 70 6.84 -13.59 -5.64
N SER A 71 6.24 -12.91 -6.61
CA SER A 71 6.53 -13.13 -8.03
C SER A 71 7.99 -12.86 -8.38
N MET A 72 8.62 -11.85 -7.77
CA MET A 72 10.04 -11.56 -7.97
C MET A 72 10.96 -12.57 -7.28
N ILE A 73 10.56 -13.09 -6.11
CA ILE A 73 11.29 -14.17 -5.43
C ILE A 73 11.26 -15.44 -6.29
N LEU A 74 10.09 -15.82 -6.81
CA LEU A 74 9.94 -16.98 -7.69
C LEU A 74 10.73 -16.81 -8.98
N TYR A 75 10.72 -15.61 -9.57
CA TYR A 75 11.54 -15.31 -10.74
C TYR A 75 13.03 -15.49 -10.43
N GLY A 76 13.55 -14.84 -9.39
CA GLY A 76 14.97 -14.95 -9.01
C GLY A 76 15.39 -16.39 -8.71
N TRP A 77 14.50 -17.18 -8.12
CA TRP A 77 14.74 -18.60 -7.88
C TRP A 77 14.80 -19.42 -9.19
N LEU A 78 13.84 -19.24 -10.09
CA LEU A 78 13.78 -19.97 -11.36
C LEU A 78 14.93 -19.59 -12.31
N THR A 79 15.33 -18.32 -12.34
CA THR A 79 16.38 -17.81 -13.22
C THR A 79 17.75 -17.77 -12.57
N PHE A 80 17.89 -18.30 -11.35
CA PHE A 80 19.10 -18.21 -10.53
C PHE A 80 19.67 -16.78 -10.44
N THR A 81 18.79 -15.78 -10.49
CA THR A 81 19.13 -14.37 -10.41
C THR A 81 19.00 -13.89 -8.96
N SER A 82 19.86 -12.96 -8.56
CA SER A 82 19.81 -12.37 -7.22
C SER A 82 18.44 -11.72 -6.93
N VAL A 83 17.74 -12.20 -5.90
CA VAL A 83 16.44 -11.66 -5.47
C VAL A 83 16.53 -10.16 -5.11
N PRO A 84 17.54 -9.67 -4.37
CA PRO A 84 17.76 -8.24 -4.18
C PRO A 84 17.85 -7.45 -5.50
N ALA A 85 18.50 -8.01 -6.52
CA ALA A 85 18.59 -7.37 -7.83
C ALA A 85 17.22 -7.33 -8.53
N CYS A 86 16.43 -8.40 -8.44
CA CYS A 86 15.04 -8.41 -8.94
C CYS A 86 14.17 -7.37 -8.24
N PHE A 87 14.30 -7.20 -6.93
CA PHE A 87 13.57 -6.19 -6.17
C PHE A 87 13.96 -4.77 -6.59
N LEU A 88 15.26 -4.47 -6.73
CA LEU A 88 15.73 -3.17 -7.21
C LEU A 88 15.26 -2.89 -8.65
N ALA A 89 15.28 -3.90 -9.51
CA ALA A 89 14.79 -3.81 -10.88
C ALA A 89 13.30 -3.49 -10.95
N GLY A 90 12.50 -4.00 -9.99
CA GLY A 90 11.07 -3.73 -9.86
C GLY A 90 10.72 -2.39 -9.20
N ALA A 91 11.56 -1.92 -8.27
CA ALA A 91 11.28 -0.71 -7.50
C ALA A 91 11.16 0.54 -8.39
N VAL A 92 12.06 0.70 -9.36
CA VAL A 92 12.03 1.85 -10.28
C VAL A 92 10.75 1.90 -11.11
N PRO A 93 10.37 0.86 -11.88
CA PRO A 93 9.11 0.87 -12.64
C PRO A 93 7.88 0.93 -11.73
N GLY A 94 7.91 0.30 -10.55
CA GLY A 94 6.83 0.37 -9.58
C GLY A 94 6.56 1.79 -9.07
N ILE A 95 7.60 2.52 -8.67
CA ILE A 95 7.50 3.92 -8.22
C ILE A 95 7.06 4.82 -9.38
N LEU A 96 7.57 4.58 -10.58
CA LEU A 96 7.21 5.36 -11.77
C LEU A 96 5.73 5.18 -12.13
N LEU A 97 5.23 3.95 -12.14
CA LEU A 97 3.81 3.67 -12.38
C LEU A 97 2.92 4.22 -11.26
N MET A 98 3.34 4.09 -10.00
CA MET A 98 2.62 4.68 -8.87
C MET A 98 2.48 6.19 -9.04
N SER A 99 3.57 6.87 -9.39
CA SER A 99 3.60 8.31 -9.66
C SER A 99 2.69 8.66 -10.84
N LEU A 100 2.71 7.85 -11.90
CA LEU A 100 1.86 8.03 -13.07
C LEU A 100 0.38 7.90 -12.71
N PHE A 101 -0.02 6.91 -11.90
CA PHE A 101 -1.40 6.78 -11.43
C PHE A 101 -1.84 7.98 -10.58
N ILE A 102 -0.97 8.52 -9.73
CA ILE A 102 -1.22 9.73 -8.94
C ILE A 102 -1.43 10.93 -9.86
N ILE A 103 -0.59 11.10 -10.88
CA ILE A 103 -0.68 12.18 -11.86
C ILE A 103 -1.97 12.08 -12.68
N ILE A 104 -2.26 10.89 -13.24
CA ILE A 104 -3.49 10.62 -14.00
C ILE A 104 -4.71 10.92 -13.15
N ASN A 105 -4.74 10.46 -11.89
CA ASN A 105 -5.82 10.77 -10.97
C ASN A 105 -5.98 12.27 -10.75
N ARG A 106 -4.89 13.02 -10.57
CA ARG A 106 -4.95 14.47 -10.40
C ARG A 106 -5.50 15.20 -11.64
N ILE A 107 -5.12 14.77 -12.84
CA ILE A 107 -5.60 15.34 -14.10
C ILE A 107 -7.09 15.00 -14.31
N MET A 108 -7.46 13.74 -14.11
CA MET A 108 -8.80 13.23 -14.35
C MET A 108 -9.83 13.81 -13.37
N VAL A 109 -9.45 14.02 -12.11
CA VAL A 109 -10.31 14.69 -11.11
C VAL A 109 -10.66 16.13 -11.50
N GLY A 110 -9.82 16.79 -12.30
CA GLY A 110 -10.15 18.09 -12.89
C GLY A 110 -11.37 18.05 -13.82
N ARG A 111 -11.61 16.90 -14.45
CA ARG A 111 -12.72 16.67 -15.41
C ARG A 111 -14.02 16.23 -14.75
N TYR A 112 -13.99 15.90 -13.46
CA TYR A 112 -15.17 15.46 -12.70
C TYR A 112 -15.61 16.58 -11.75
N PRO A 113 -16.65 17.37 -12.10
CA PRO A 113 -17.19 18.42 -11.21
C PRO A 113 -17.89 17.84 -9.97
N THR A 114 -18.26 16.55 -10.02
CA THR A 114 -18.88 15.80 -8.93
C THR A 114 -17.94 15.50 -7.77
N VAL A 115 -16.62 15.52 -8.01
CA VAL A 115 -15.64 15.23 -6.95
C VAL A 115 -15.66 16.34 -5.91
N LYS A 116 -16.00 15.97 -4.67
CA LYS A 116 -16.11 16.88 -3.54
C LYS A 116 -14.82 17.69 -3.38
N LYS A 117 -14.96 19.00 -3.12
CA LYS A 117 -13.81 19.81 -2.71
C LYS A 117 -13.33 19.27 -1.36
N PRO A 118 -12.02 19.12 -1.18
CA PRO A 118 -11.50 18.65 0.10
C PRO A 118 -11.95 19.63 1.21
N PRO A 119 -12.19 19.14 2.43
CA PRO A 119 -12.45 20.03 3.56
C PRO A 119 -11.30 21.04 3.68
N PRO A 120 -11.59 22.31 3.99
CA PRO A 120 -10.56 23.34 4.15
C PRO A 120 -9.55 22.91 5.23
N TRP A 121 -8.32 23.42 5.15
CA TRP A 121 -7.28 23.13 6.14
C TRP A 121 -7.81 23.41 7.56
N GLY A 122 -8.06 22.35 8.34
CA GLY A 122 -8.19 22.47 9.78
C GLY A 122 -6.87 22.98 10.38
N SER A 123 -6.95 23.69 11.50
CA SER A 123 -5.79 24.29 12.20
C SER A 123 -4.60 23.32 12.29
N ILE A 124 -3.37 23.82 12.10
CA ILE A 124 -2.10 23.05 12.15
C ILE A 124 -2.02 22.13 13.38
N LYS A 125 -2.65 22.54 14.50
CA LYS A 125 -2.77 21.74 15.74
C LYS A 125 -3.63 20.48 15.59
N GLN A 126 -4.72 20.50 14.82
CA GLN A 126 -5.55 19.30 14.55
C GLN A 126 -4.81 18.31 13.65
N VAL A 127 -4.07 18.82 12.65
CA VAL A 127 -3.24 18.00 11.77
C VAL A 127 -2.12 17.31 12.56
N ALA A 128 -1.42 18.05 13.44
CA ALA A 128 -0.39 17.49 14.30
C ALA A 128 -0.94 16.45 15.31
N LYS A 129 -2.16 16.66 15.83
CA LYS A 129 -2.80 15.72 16.77
C LYS A 129 -3.28 14.43 16.09
N GLU A 130 -3.84 14.50 14.88
CA GLU A 130 -4.18 13.31 14.07
C GLU A 130 -2.94 12.54 13.63
N ILE A 131 -1.85 13.24 13.29
CA ILE A 131 -0.54 12.64 12.97
C ILE A 131 0.03 11.93 14.20
N GLY A 132 -0.04 12.57 15.37
CA GLY A 132 0.44 11.99 16.63
C GLY A 132 -0.31 10.71 17.03
N SER A 133 -1.64 10.67 16.91
CA SER A 133 -2.42 9.51 17.33
C SER A 133 -2.47 8.37 16.28
N THR A 134 -2.51 8.71 15.00
CA THR A 134 -2.62 7.73 13.90
C THR A 134 -1.25 7.26 13.44
N GLY A 135 -0.26 8.16 13.39
CA GLY A 135 1.11 7.85 13.00
C GLY A 135 1.77 6.85 13.96
N TRP A 136 1.58 7.01 15.28
CA TRP A 136 2.08 6.05 16.27
C TRP A 136 1.48 4.65 16.12
N ARG A 137 0.22 4.54 15.67
CA ARG A 137 -0.43 3.25 15.39
C ARG A 137 -0.04 2.69 14.03
N ALA A 138 0.32 3.50 13.05
CA ALA A 138 0.76 3.04 11.72
C ALA A 138 2.26 2.71 11.67
N LEU A 139 3.06 3.26 12.59
CA LEU A 139 4.52 3.08 12.64
C LEU A 139 4.93 1.60 12.65
N PRO A 140 4.36 0.72 13.50
CA PRO A 140 4.78 -0.68 13.55
C PRO A 140 4.53 -1.42 12.23
N ALA A 141 3.41 -1.15 11.55
CA ALA A 141 3.10 -1.73 10.25
C ALA A 141 4.03 -1.23 9.12
N LEU A 142 4.39 0.06 9.15
CA LEU A 142 5.35 0.66 8.21
C LEU A 142 6.80 0.22 8.46
N MET A 143 7.13 -0.18 9.68
CA MET A 143 8.46 -0.71 10.02
C MET A 143 8.68 -2.13 9.48
N MET A 144 7.64 -2.91 9.21
CA MET A 144 7.80 -4.26 8.66
C MET A 144 8.48 -4.28 7.28
N PRO A 145 8.03 -3.54 6.25
CA PRO A 145 8.74 -3.47 4.97
C PRO A 145 10.18 -2.97 5.10
N VAL A 146 10.43 -1.99 5.97
CA VAL A 146 11.77 -1.45 6.22
C VAL A 146 12.68 -2.49 6.85
N PHE A 147 12.17 -3.24 7.83
CA PHE A 147 12.90 -4.33 8.48
C PHE A 147 13.21 -5.46 7.50
N ILE A 148 12.22 -5.90 6.72
CA ILE A 148 12.37 -6.99 5.74
C ILE A 148 13.37 -6.59 4.65
N LEU A 149 13.19 -5.42 4.05
CA LEU A 149 14.10 -4.95 3.00
C LEU A 149 15.49 -4.65 3.59
N GLY A 150 15.56 -4.06 4.79
CA GLY A 150 16.81 -3.77 5.49
C GLY A 150 17.61 -5.03 5.80
N SER A 151 16.98 -6.11 6.26
CA SER A 151 17.66 -7.38 6.53
C SER A 151 18.15 -8.06 5.26
N ILE A 152 17.39 -7.97 4.17
CA ILE A 152 17.74 -8.57 2.87
C ILE A 152 18.88 -7.81 2.20
N TYR A 153 18.75 -6.48 2.06
CA TYR A 153 19.79 -5.66 1.42
C TYR A 153 21.03 -5.49 2.30
N GLY A 154 20.87 -5.53 3.62
CA GLY A 154 21.98 -5.54 4.57
C GLY A 154 22.76 -6.85 4.62
N GLY A 155 22.32 -7.90 3.89
CA GLY A 155 22.97 -9.21 3.87
C GLY A 155 22.84 -9.98 5.19
N VAL A 156 21.96 -9.54 6.10
CA VAL A 156 21.78 -10.14 7.42
C VAL A 156 20.95 -11.41 7.35
N ALA A 157 19.95 -11.44 6.46
CA ALA A 157 19.04 -12.57 6.30
C ALA A 157 18.60 -12.73 4.84
N THR A 158 18.35 -13.97 4.43
CA THR A 158 17.72 -14.28 3.13
C THR A 158 16.24 -13.84 3.13
N PRO A 159 15.61 -13.66 1.96
CA PRO A 159 14.18 -13.31 1.88
C PRO A 159 13.26 -14.27 2.64
N THR A 160 13.62 -15.56 2.66
CA THR A 160 12.90 -16.61 3.39
C THR A 160 13.04 -16.46 4.91
N GLU A 161 14.25 -16.18 5.40
CA GLU A 161 14.51 -15.97 6.84
C GLU A 161 13.87 -14.66 7.33
N ALA A 162 13.98 -13.58 6.53
CA ALA A 162 13.35 -12.30 6.82
C ALA A 162 11.83 -12.42 6.93
N SER A 163 11.21 -13.22 6.04
CA SER A 163 9.77 -13.49 6.07
C SER A 163 9.36 -14.30 7.32
N ALA A 164 10.15 -15.30 7.70
CA ALA A 164 9.90 -16.08 8.92
C ALA A 164 9.92 -15.19 10.17
N VAL A 165 10.94 -14.35 10.31
CA VAL A 165 11.05 -13.38 11.43
C VAL A 165 9.90 -12.38 11.41
N ALA A 166 9.50 -11.89 10.23
CA ALA A 166 8.37 -10.97 10.10
C ALA A 166 7.05 -11.59 10.60
N VAL A 167 6.79 -12.87 10.31
CA VAL A 167 5.61 -13.59 10.82
C VAL A 167 5.67 -13.73 12.34
N PHE A 168 6.82 -14.11 12.90
CA PHE A 168 7.00 -14.20 14.35
C PHE A 168 6.77 -12.87 15.08
N LEU A 169 7.12 -11.74 14.45
CA LEU A 169 6.84 -10.41 14.99
C LEU A 169 5.39 -9.96 14.76
N ALA A 170 4.80 -10.31 13.60
CA ALA A 170 3.45 -9.89 13.21
C ALA A 170 2.36 -10.54 14.07
N ILE A 171 2.53 -11.80 14.48
CA ILE A 171 1.53 -12.51 15.29
C ILE A 171 1.29 -11.81 16.64
N PRO A 172 2.31 -11.58 17.50
CA PRO A 172 2.12 -10.85 18.75
C PRO A 172 1.62 -9.41 18.54
N LEU A 173 2.11 -8.70 17.52
CA LEU A 173 1.64 -7.36 17.17
C LEU A 173 0.14 -7.35 16.84
N GLY A 174 -0.32 -8.35 16.08
CA GLY A 174 -1.72 -8.54 15.71
C GLY A 174 -2.65 -8.80 16.90
N PHE A 175 -2.23 -9.68 17.81
CA PHE A 175 -3.01 -10.05 19.00
C PHE A 175 -2.97 -8.97 20.10
N PHE A 176 -1.78 -8.46 20.45
CA PHE A 176 -1.61 -7.62 21.63
C PHE A 176 -1.70 -6.12 21.36
N VAL A 177 -1.21 -5.66 20.20
CA VAL A 177 -1.15 -4.21 19.88
C VAL A 177 -2.37 -3.77 19.08
N TYR A 178 -2.63 -4.42 17.94
CA TYR A 178 -3.74 -4.04 17.08
C TYR A 178 -5.08 -4.66 17.50
N ARG A 179 -5.05 -5.77 18.27
CA ARG A 179 -6.23 -6.53 18.72
C ARG A 179 -7.22 -6.86 17.60
N GLY A 180 -6.76 -6.89 16.35
CA GLY A 180 -7.58 -7.19 15.17
C GLY A 180 -7.63 -8.68 14.87
N LEU A 181 -6.69 -9.46 15.42
CA LEU A 181 -6.64 -10.91 15.31
C LEU A 181 -7.28 -11.55 16.54
N THR A 182 -8.45 -12.16 16.34
CA THR A 182 -9.13 -13.02 17.33
C THR A 182 -8.77 -14.49 17.05
N LEU A 183 -8.80 -15.36 18.06
CA LEU A 183 -8.57 -16.81 17.87
C LEU A 183 -9.49 -17.44 16.82
N LYS A 184 -10.69 -16.90 16.62
CA LYS A 184 -11.65 -17.29 15.56
C LYS A 184 -11.36 -16.70 14.17
N SER A 185 -10.49 -15.69 14.08
CA SER A 185 -10.10 -15.03 12.83
C SER A 185 -8.73 -15.49 12.34
N PHE A 186 -7.98 -16.19 13.19
CA PHE A 186 -6.63 -16.69 12.91
C PHE A 186 -6.61 -18.18 12.50
N VAL A 187 -7.62 -18.95 12.91
CA VAL A 187 -7.88 -20.36 12.53
C VAL A 187 -9.07 -20.39 11.58
#